data_AF-M0PGD8-F1
#
_entry.id   AF-M0PGD8-F1
#
_cell.length_a   1.000
_cell.length_b   1.000
_cell.length_c   1.000
_cell.angle_alpha   90.00
_cell.angle_beta   90.00
_cell.angle_gamma   90.00
#
_symmetry.space_group_name_H-M   'P 1'
#
loop_
_entity.id
_entity.type
_entity.pdbx_description
1 polymer ?
#
loop_
_entity_poly.entity_id
_entity_poly.type
_entity_poly.pdbx_seq_one_letter_code
_entity_poly.pdbx_strand_id
1 'polypeptide(L)'
;MSKADTGDTAPSQRFDERAAKALTESMSVLDARTFSDLRDEEFLVVTPTGTYTVDAIAETCTCPDALHRAPDEGCKHQLRVAMARGERPIPGWVDCSAIDDGLGQHLSADPRIVTADGWTEVLDVR
;
A
#
# COMPACT_ATOMS: atom_id res chain seq x y z
N MET A 1 41.20 0.96 14.48
CA MET A 1 40.26 2.10 14.56
C MET A 1 39.10 1.82 13.63
N SER A 2 38.10 1.08 14.10
CA SER A 2 36.80 0.98 13.43
C SER A 2 35.78 0.82 14.54
N LYS A 3 35.14 1.93 14.92
CA LYS A 3 33.94 1.85 15.75
C LYS A 3 32.79 1.48 14.82
N ALA A 4 32.16 0.36 15.10
CA ALA A 4 30.80 0.11 14.71
C ALA A 4 29.94 1.02 15.58
N ASP A 5 29.27 2.00 14.96
CA ASP A 5 28.20 2.74 15.62
C ASP A 5 26.89 1.98 15.36
N THR A 6 26.48 1.28 16.41
CA THR A 6 25.15 0.74 16.61
C THR A 6 24.16 1.90 16.70
N GLY A 7 23.39 2.12 15.64
CA GLY A 7 22.19 2.94 15.67
C GLY A 7 21.01 2.10 16.17
N ASP A 8 20.90 1.96 17.50
CA ASP A 8 19.67 1.56 18.17
C ASP A 8 18.67 2.71 18.06
N THR A 9 17.89 2.71 16.98
CA THR A 9 16.69 3.55 16.87
C THR A 9 15.55 2.74 17.46
N ALA A 10 14.90 3.30 18.49
CA ALA A 10 13.61 2.84 19.03
C ALA A 10 12.64 2.42 17.89
N PRO A 11 11.63 1.56 18.13
CA PRO A 11 10.72 1.13 17.07
C PRO A 11 9.74 2.27 16.71
N SER A 12 10.25 3.36 16.14
CA SER A 12 9.55 4.10 15.11
C SER A 12 9.31 3.08 14.00
N GLN A 13 8.06 2.62 13.89
CA GLN A 13 7.58 1.67 12.89
C GLN A 13 8.26 1.96 11.55
N ARG A 14 9.11 1.04 11.08
CA ARG A 14 9.84 1.24 9.82
C ARG A 14 8.81 1.23 8.70
N PHE A 15 8.44 2.41 8.26
CA PHE A 15 7.75 2.56 7.00
C PHE A 15 8.79 2.33 5.91
N ASP A 16 8.69 1.18 5.27
CA ASP A 16 9.72 0.73 4.33
C ASP A 16 9.62 1.47 2.98
N GLU A 17 10.65 1.30 2.15
CA GLU A 17 10.69 1.90 0.81
C GLU A 17 9.52 1.44 -0.07
N ARG A 18 8.99 0.23 0.16
CA ARG A 18 7.87 -0.31 -0.62
C ARG A 18 6.56 0.35 -0.24
N ALA A 19 6.34 0.64 1.04
CA ALA A 19 5.18 1.36 1.54
C ALA A 19 5.19 2.81 1.04
N ALA A 20 6.36 3.45 1.01
CA ALA A 20 6.52 4.77 0.39
C ALA A 20 6.13 4.73 -1.09
N LYS A 21 6.68 3.79 -1.87
CA LYS A 21 6.32 3.62 -3.29
C LYS A 21 4.85 3.27 -3.50
N ALA A 22 4.27 2.49 -2.60
CA ALA A 22 2.86 2.12 -2.64
C ALA A 22 1.94 3.36 -2.52
N LEU A 23 2.34 4.35 -1.72
CA LEU A 23 1.58 5.59 -1.56
C LEU A 23 1.86 6.63 -2.66
N THR A 24 3.10 6.75 -3.13
CA THR A 24 3.51 7.90 -3.97
C THR A 24 3.58 7.61 -5.47
N GLU A 25 3.72 6.35 -5.89
CA GLU A 25 3.72 6.02 -7.31
C GLU A 25 2.30 5.96 -7.88
N SER A 26 2.12 6.45 -9.11
CA SER A 26 0.84 6.40 -9.82
C SER A 26 0.38 4.96 -10.03
N MET A 27 -0.72 4.57 -9.37
CA MET A 27 -1.31 3.24 -9.43
C MET A 27 -2.83 3.29 -9.25
N SER A 28 -3.58 2.56 -10.06
CA SER A 28 -5.02 2.38 -9.88
C SER A 28 -5.31 0.99 -9.34
N VAL A 29 -6.19 0.87 -8.35
CA VAL A 29 -6.63 -0.42 -7.80
C VAL A 29 -8.10 -0.61 -8.18
N LEU A 30 -8.41 -1.67 -8.92
CA LEU A 30 -9.76 -2.00 -9.36
C LEU A 30 -10.26 -3.24 -8.61
N ASP A 31 -11.51 -3.19 -8.15
CA ASP A 31 -12.22 -4.33 -7.55
C ASP A 31 -13.11 -5.04 -8.60
N ALA A 32 -13.75 -6.14 -8.20
CA ALA A 32 -14.64 -6.92 -9.06
C ALA A 32 -15.87 -6.14 -9.57
N ARG A 33 -16.23 -5.01 -8.95
CA ARG A 33 -17.30 -4.13 -9.44
C ARG A 33 -16.84 -3.29 -10.62
N THR A 34 -15.56 -2.94 -10.62
CA THR A 34 -14.94 -2.15 -11.70
C THR A 34 -14.42 -3.04 -12.82
N PHE A 35 -13.90 -4.23 -12.50
CA PHE A 35 -13.37 -5.21 -13.45
C PHE A 35 -13.92 -6.61 -13.17
N SER A 36 -14.94 -7.01 -13.93
CA SER A 36 -15.79 -8.18 -13.64
C SER A 36 -15.10 -9.56 -13.73
N ASP A 37 -13.88 -9.62 -14.24
CA ASP A 37 -13.11 -10.87 -14.34
C ASP A 37 -12.41 -11.24 -13.02
N LEU A 38 -12.48 -10.37 -12.00
CA LEU A 38 -11.91 -10.60 -10.67
C LEU A 38 -12.88 -11.35 -9.76
N ARG A 39 -12.31 -12.14 -8.86
CA ARG A 39 -13.00 -12.66 -7.68
C ARG A 39 -13.08 -11.56 -6.61
N ASP A 40 -13.95 -11.74 -5.61
CA ASP A 40 -14.17 -10.71 -4.58
C ASP A 40 -12.90 -10.40 -3.76
N GLU A 41 -12.01 -11.40 -3.59
CA GLU A 41 -10.72 -11.26 -2.93
C GLU A 41 -9.59 -10.69 -3.82
N GLU A 42 -9.84 -10.58 -5.13
CA GLU A 42 -8.84 -10.17 -6.11
C GLU A 42 -8.96 -8.69 -6.49
N PHE A 43 -7.80 -8.06 -6.65
CA PHE A 43 -7.68 -6.67 -7.06
C PHE A 43 -6.73 -6.56 -8.25
N LEU A 44 -7.11 -5.77 -9.24
CA LEU A 44 -6.24 -5.43 -10.35
C LEU A 44 -5.50 -4.12 -10.05
N VAL A 45 -4.17 -4.18 -9.98
CA VAL A 45 -3.31 -3.01 -9.81
C VAL A 45 -2.75 -2.62 -11.17
N VAL A 46 -3.21 -1.49 -11.70
CA VAL A 46 -2.76 -0.91 -12.96
C VAL A 46 -1.67 0.12 -12.66
N THR A 47 -0.52 -0.02 -13.30
CA THR A 47 0.63 0.89 -13.16
C THR A 47 1.08 1.35 -14.55
N PRO A 48 1.89 2.41 -14.68
CA PRO A 48 2.45 2.82 -15.97
C PRO A 48 3.28 1.75 -16.67
N THR A 49 3.76 0.73 -15.95
CA THR A 49 4.70 -0.28 -16.46
C THR A 49 4.10 -1.68 -16.56
N GLY A 50 2.84 -1.87 -16.17
CA GLY A 50 2.20 -3.17 -16.19
C GLY A 50 1.00 -3.27 -15.27
N THR A 51 0.36 -4.43 -15.32
CA THR A 51 -0.84 -4.75 -14.57
C THR A 51 -0.62 -6.02 -13.77
N TYR A 52 -0.99 -6.00 -12.50
CA TYR A 52 -0.75 -7.11 -11.57
C TYR A 52 -2.01 -7.44 -10.80
N THR A 53 -2.27 -8.71 -10.56
CA THR A 53 -3.39 -9.17 -9.73
C THR A 53 -2.87 -9.42 -8.33
N VAL A 54 -3.58 -8.91 -7.34
CA VAL A 54 -3.35 -9.12 -5.92
C VAL A 54 -4.52 -9.92 -5.37
N ASP A 55 -4.24 -11.05 -4.76
CA ASP A 55 -5.20 -11.76 -3.93
C ASP A 55 -4.97 -11.32 -2.48
N ALA A 56 -5.94 -10.60 -1.92
CA ALA A 56 -5.83 -10.04 -0.58
C ALA A 56 -5.99 -11.08 0.53
N ILE A 57 -6.59 -12.24 0.25
CA ILE A 57 -6.79 -13.31 1.24
C ILE A 57 -5.60 -14.27 1.23
N ALA A 58 -5.10 -14.63 0.04
CA ALA A 58 -3.91 -15.46 -0.09
C ALA A 58 -2.61 -14.68 0.15
N GLU A 59 -2.69 -13.35 0.28
CA GLU A 59 -1.55 -12.45 0.41
C GLU A 59 -0.52 -12.67 -0.73
N THR A 60 -1.01 -12.79 -1.97
CA THR A 60 -0.15 -12.98 -3.16
C THR A 60 -0.27 -11.83 -4.15
N CYS A 61 0.75 -11.68 -5.00
CA CYS A 61 0.74 -10.75 -6.11
C CYS A 61 1.48 -11.35 -7.31
N THR A 62 0.98 -11.09 -8.51
CA THR A 62 1.61 -11.59 -9.75
C THR A 62 2.84 -10.78 -10.21
N CYS A 63 3.26 -9.76 -9.44
CA CYS A 63 4.41 -8.94 -9.83
C CYS A 63 5.76 -9.63 -9.60
N PRO A 64 6.82 -9.23 -10.34
CA PRO A 64 8.15 -9.82 -10.17
C PRO A 64 8.73 -9.69 -8.76
N ASP A 65 8.40 -8.63 -8.02
CA ASP A 65 8.88 -8.42 -6.65
C ASP A 65 8.34 -9.50 -5.69
N ALA A 66 7.03 -9.78 -5.78
CA ALA A 66 6.41 -10.84 -4.99
C ALA A 66 6.91 -12.24 -5.43
N LEU A 67 6.99 -12.49 -6.75
CA LEU A 67 7.37 -13.80 -7.28
C LEU A 67 8.84 -14.17 -7.04
N HIS A 68 9.76 -13.20 -7.01
CA HIS A 68 11.19 -13.50 -6.93
C HIS A 68 11.83 -13.12 -5.61
N ARG A 69 11.29 -12.12 -4.90
CA ARG A 69 11.87 -11.63 -3.65
C ARG A 69 11.01 -11.92 -2.43
N ALA A 70 9.71 -12.16 -2.59
CA ALA A 70 8.76 -12.53 -1.54
C ALA A 70 9.01 -11.79 -0.20
N PRO A 71 8.99 -10.44 -0.20
CA PRO A 71 9.28 -9.67 1.00
C PRO A 71 8.24 -9.91 2.10
N ASP A 72 8.68 -9.96 3.36
CA ASP A 72 7.83 -10.28 4.52
C ASP A 72 6.64 -9.30 4.68
N GLU A 73 6.83 -8.01 4.39
CA GLU A 73 5.75 -7.00 4.45
C GLU A 73 4.89 -6.92 3.16
N GLY A 74 5.22 -7.75 2.16
CA GLY A 74 4.58 -7.73 0.85
C GLY A 74 5.23 -6.76 -0.14
N CYS A 75 4.86 -6.92 -1.41
CA CYS A 75 5.33 -6.02 -2.47
C CYS A 75 4.56 -4.69 -2.42
N LYS A 76 5.06 -3.65 -3.13
CA LYS A 76 4.36 -2.36 -3.18
C LYS A 76 2.89 -2.44 -3.64
N HIS A 77 2.54 -3.41 -4.48
CA HIS A 77 1.16 -3.57 -4.96
C HIS A 77 0.22 -4.12 -3.88
N GLN A 78 0.70 -5.05 -3.05
CA GLN A 78 -0.07 -5.57 -1.91
C GLN A 78 -0.28 -4.48 -0.87
N LEU A 79 0.79 -3.73 -0.58
CA LEU A 79 0.73 -2.56 0.30
C LEU A 79 -0.24 -1.51 -0.24
N ARG A 80 -0.23 -1.26 -1.55
CA ARG A 80 -1.15 -0.33 -2.22
C ARG A 80 -2.61 -0.77 -2.07
N VAL A 81 -2.91 -2.05 -2.27
CA VAL A 81 -4.27 -2.61 -2.07
C VAL A 81 -4.70 -2.47 -0.61
N ALA A 82 -3.86 -2.87 0.35
CA ALA A 82 -4.18 -2.82 1.77
C ALA A 82 -4.45 -1.37 2.25
N MET A 83 -3.66 -0.41 1.79
CA MET A 83 -3.84 1.01 2.14
C MET A 83 -5.05 1.64 1.42
N ALA A 84 -5.27 1.32 0.15
CA ALA A 84 -6.41 1.82 -0.62
C ALA A 84 -7.76 1.35 -0.03
N ARG A 85 -7.79 0.15 0.54
CA ARG A 85 -8.97 -0.42 1.21
C ARG A 85 -9.14 0.03 2.67
N GLY A 86 -8.17 0.78 3.20
CA GLY A 86 -8.13 1.18 4.61
C GLY A 86 -7.83 0.05 5.60
N GLU A 87 -7.43 -1.14 5.13
CA GLU A 87 -7.06 -2.29 5.99
C GLU A 87 -5.73 -2.09 6.69
N ARG A 88 -4.79 -1.42 6.00
CA ARG A 88 -3.57 -0.89 6.59
C ARG A 88 -3.71 0.63 6.68
N PRO A 89 -3.97 1.20 7.87
CA PRO A 89 -4.01 2.64 8.04
C PRO A 89 -2.68 3.29 7.68
N ILE A 90 -2.75 4.40 6.97
CA ILE A 90 -1.61 5.25 6.63
C ILE A 90 -1.14 5.94 7.92
N PRO A 91 0.15 5.94 8.24
CA PRO A 91 0.64 6.65 9.42
C PRO A 91 0.40 8.16 9.33
N GLY A 92 -0.04 8.78 10.42
CA GLY A 92 -0.38 10.22 10.45
C GLY A 92 0.76 11.20 10.23
N TRP A 93 2.00 10.73 10.24
CA TRP A 93 3.18 11.54 9.96
C TRP A 93 3.55 11.57 8.47
N VAL A 94 2.87 10.77 7.62
CA VAL A 94 3.07 10.77 6.17
C VAL A 94 2.61 12.10 5.58
N ASP A 95 3.39 12.64 4.65
CA ASP A 95 3.00 13.82 3.87
C ASP A 95 1.89 13.46 2.88
N CYS A 96 0.65 13.83 3.21
CA CYS A 96 -0.51 13.55 2.38
C CYS A 96 -0.43 14.17 0.98
N SER A 97 0.35 15.25 0.79
CA SER A 97 0.50 15.88 -0.53
C SER A 97 1.36 15.07 -1.51
N ALA A 98 2.10 14.06 -1.00
CA ALA A 98 2.88 13.14 -1.82
C ALA A 98 2.11 11.85 -2.16
N ILE A 99 0.94 11.64 -1.54
CA ILE A 99 0.10 10.46 -1.82
C ILE A 99 -0.49 10.63 -3.21
N ASP A 100 -0.49 9.54 -4.00
CA ASP A 100 -1.14 9.50 -5.30
C ASP A 100 -2.64 9.82 -5.17
N ASP A 101 -3.09 10.86 -5.86
CA ASP A 101 -4.47 11.35 -5.88
C ASP A 101 -5.47 10.25 -6.29
N GLY A 102 -5.02 9.23 -7.04
CA GLY A 102 -5.82 8.07 -7.43
C GLY A 102 -6.00 7.00 -6.35
N LEU A 103 -5.55 7.22 -5.11
CA LEU A 103 -5.64 6.23 -4.03
C LEU A 103 -7.10 5.95 -3.65
N GLY A 104 -7.54 4.70 -3.85
CA GLY A 104 -8.89 4.27 -3.48
C GLY A 104 -10.01 4.67 -4.45
N GLN A 105 -9.71 5.46 -5.50
CA GLN A 105 -10.71 6.04 -6.41
C GLN A 105 -11.73 5.06 -7.02
N HIS A 106 -11.32 3.81 -7.26
CA HIS A 106 -12.16 2.78 -7.90
C HIS A 106 -12.60 1.68 -6.95
N LEU A 107 -12.47 1.90 -5.64
CA LEU A 107 -12.88 0.95 -4.63
C LEU A 107 -14.16 1.41 -3.97
N SER A 108 -14.92 0.44 -3.48
CA SER A 108 -16.07 0.73 -2.61
C SER A 108 -15.66 1.02 -1.16
N ALA A 109 -14.38 0.83 -0.82
CA ALA A 109 -13.80 1.09 0.48
C ALA A 109 -12.90 2.31 0.40
N ASP A 110 -12.78 3.05 1.51
CA ASP A 110 -12.01 4.28 1.57
C ASP A 110 -10.65 4.06 2.26
N PRO A 111 -9.58 4.71 1.76
CA PRO A 111 -8.29 4.73 2.44
C PRO A 111 -8.42 5.41 3.81
N ARG A 112 -7.54 5.02 4.74
CA ARG A 112 -7.60 5.46 6.13
C ARG A 112 -6.27 6.00 6.60
N ILE A 113 -6.29 7.01 7.47
CA ILE A 113 -5.11 7.62 8.07
C ILE A 113 -5.21 7.66 9.59
N VAL A 114 -4.09 7.44 10.28
CA VAL A 114 -3.98 7.56 11.73
C VAL A 114 -3.85 9.04 12.11
N THR A 115 -4.66 9.54 13.04
CA THR A 115 -4.58 10.92 13.53
C THR A 115 -3.54 11.07 14.64
N ALA A 116 -3.18 12.31 14.99
CA ALA A 116 -2.24 12.60 16.07
C ALA A 116 -2.66 12.01 17.42
N ASP A 117 -3.97 11.86 17.64
CA ASP A 117 -4.56 11.30 18.85
C ASP A 117 -4.63 9.76 18.84
N GLY A 118 -4.09 9.12 17.79
CA GLY A 118 -4.04 7.66 17.63
C GLY A 118 -5.31 7.02 17.09
N TRP A 119 -6.31 7.81 16.70
CA TRP A 119 -7.53 7.31 16.04
C TRP A 119 -7.30 7.09 14.55
N THR A 120 -8.24 6.43 13.88
CA THR A 120 -8.19 6.25 12.43
C THR A 120 -9.41 6.90 11.80
N GLU A 121 -9.18 7.74 10.80
CA GLU A 121 -10.21 8.41 10.01
C GLU A 121 -10.08 8.09 8.52
N VAL A 122 -11.10 8.42 7.74
CA VAL A 122 -11.04 8.31 6.28
C VAL A 122 -10.11 9.38 5.73
N LEU A 123 -9.18 8.99 4.88
CA LEU A 123 -8.30 9.91 4.17
C LEU A 123 -9.08 10.56 3.02
N ASP A 124 -9.23 11.88 3.07
CA ASP A 124 -9.75 12.68 1.96
C ASP A 124 -8.62 12.88 0.93
N VAL A 125 -8.60 12.04 -0.11
CA VAL A 125 -7.64 12.13 -1.21
C VAL A 125 -8.20 13.16 -2.20
N ARG A 126 -7.51 14.30 -2.34
CA ARG A 126 -8.01 15.48 -3.06
C ARG A 126 -7.80 15.44 -4.56
#